data_AF-A0ABD2CBV3-F1
#
_entry.id   AF-A0ABD2CBV3-F1
#
_cell.length_a   1.000
_cell.length_b   1.000
_cell.length_c   1.000
_cell.angle_alpha   90.00
_cell.angle_beta   90.00
_cell.angle_gamma   90.00
#
_symmetry.space_group_name_H-M   'P 1'
#
loop_
_entity.id
_entity.type
_entity.pdbx_description
1 polymer ?
#
loop_
_entity_poly.entity_id
_entity_poly.type
_entity_poly.pdbx_seq_one_letter_code
_entity_poly.pdbx_strand_id
1 'polypeptide(L)'
;MKLIQHDIARYLYILFIISAIAKTFAQDLPNVQEKTIHLPETKFNFNEYSEYPDNTDKVVGPLAPQWNQILSSNRNLQIQNVNSIDSESSSQSLEALDPNIKWDSQWASDLKLKQISAVSLDPNGNVALFHRGKRTWDQDTFNNKNKFDPNKGPIKENTIFLMDKTGKELLQWGKNMFYLPHGLTIDFNGNYWITDVALHQVLKFDASDIETHWEDLKREQYDTKLVQVDTYDRNALFKHSIIKPSLVLGEAFEPGNDKTRFCKPTAVAVQLNGDFFVSDGYCNSRIIKFNKKGEQILVWGRHWGEREFMYQQPPPHNAFFVPHALALANDLNYIFVADRENGRVSCFFASNGTFHKEYAHPSIGTKIYSVAYAQERIYLINGPDLFENNVHIRGFIVDINSGNVLSQFAPTEKLSRPHDIAVSKDGSEIYIVDLDTSKIYKFLQKSTSATEIENSTYSSNHHQTAPLTDINSEETSDSKTTMATLIFSLVTTTLIFIAVCVITAAVIVKCQKRGCLLMMRKKMHWQAERRENFKLSNLLEKRRGKGFKFFEKRPNKRDFSKLNTEPETSDDERPENNINMMI
;
A
#
# COMPACT_ATOMS: atom_id res chain seq x y z
N MET A 1 41.36 20.90 54.57
CA MET A 1 40.21 20.03 54.89
C MET A 1 38.84 20.74 54.97
N LYS A 2 38.71 22.08 54.86
CA LYS A 2 37.39 22.76 54.95
C LYS A 2 36.61 22.91 53.62
N LEU A 3 37.26 22.96 52.45
CA LEU A 3 36.53 23.08 51.16
C LEU A 3 35.67 21.83 50.85
N ILE A 4 36.23 20.63 51.01
CA ILE A 4 35.57 19.36 50.65
C ILE A 4 34.20 19.18 51.34
N GLN A 5 34.05 19.65 52.59
CA GLN A 5 32.75 19.59 53.28
C GLN A 5 31.69 20.53 52.67
N HIS A 6 32.10 21.65 52.08
CA HIS A 6 31.19 22.64 51.50
C HIS A 6 30.59 22.16 50.17
N ASP A 7 31.39 21.50 49.33
CA ASP A 7 30.91 20.98 48.04
C ASP A 7 30.03 19.74 48.23
N ILE A 8 30.35 18.86 49.20
CA ILE A 8 29.46 17.75 49.59
C ILE A 8 28.12 18.28 50.13
N ALA A 9 28.13 19.34 50.94
CA ALA A 9 26.90 19.98 51.43
C ALA A 9 26.05 20.56 50.28
N ARG A 10 26.68 21.22 49.30
CA ARG A 10 25.99 21.68 48.08
C ARG A 10 25.40 20.53 47.27
N TYR A 11 26.15 19.44 47.07
CA TYR A 11 25.69 18.29 46.30
C TYR A 11 24.48 17.59 46.95
N LEU A 12 24.50 17.44 48.28
CA LEU A 12 23.38 16.90 49.05
C LEU A 12 22.16 17.84 49.04
N TYR A 13 22.36 19.15 49.08
CA TYR A 13 21.28 20.14 48.98
C TYR A 13 20.61 20.12 47.60
N ILE A 14 21.39 20.00 46.51
CA ILE A 14 20.88 19.84 45.15
C ILE A 14 20.10 18.53 45.00
N LEU A 15 20.63 17.41 45.52
CA LEU A 15 19.90 16.13 45.53
C LEU A 15 18.60 16.19 46.35
N PHE A 16 18.56 16.95 47.44
CA PHE A 16 17.35 17.16 48.22
C PHE A 16 16.31 17.98 47.45
N ILE A 17 16.72 19.05 46.75
CA ILE A 17 15.83 19.83 45.88
C ILE A 17 15.29 18.98 44.73
N ILE A 18 16.13 18.19 44.05
CA ILE A 18 15.70 17.26 42.99
C ILE A 18 14.70 16.23 43.56
N SER A 19 14.95 15.69 44.75
CA SER A 19 14.02 14.76 45.43
C SER A 19 12.71 15.43 45.89
N ALA A 20 12.70 16.74 46.14
CA ALA A 20 11.50 17.48 46.49
C ALA A 20 10.66 17.77 45.24
N ILE A 21 11.28 18.24 44.16
CA ILE A 21 10.64 18.48 42.85
C ILE A 21 10.06 17.16 42.30
N ALA A 22 10.80 16.05 42.39
CA ALA A 22 10.31 14.74 41.99
C ALA A 22 9.12 14.26 42.84
N LYS A 23 8.96 14.74 44.08
CA LYS A 23 7.78 14.46 44.91
C LYS A 23 6.58 15.32 44.55
N THR A 24 6.76 16.62 44.28
CA THR A 24 5.62 17.47 43.85
C THR A 24 5.09 17.03 42.48
N PHE A 25 5.97 16.72 41.51
CA PHE A 25 5.56 16.13 40.23
C PHE A 25 4.86 14.76 40.37
N ALA A 26 5.08 14.03 41.47
CA ALA A 26 4.42 12.76 41.75
C ALA A 26 3.08 12.90 42.51
N GLN A 27 2.66 14.11 42.88
CA GLN A 27 1.41 14.35 43.62
C GLN A 27 0.33 15.05 42.79
N ASP A 28 0.68 15.75 41.70
CA ASP A 28 -0.27 16.46 40.83
C ASP A 28 -0.57 15.73 39.50
N LEU A 29 -0.38 14.40 39.41
CA LEU A 29 -0.98 13.63 38.32
C LEU A 29 -2.47 13.36 38.64
N PRO A 30 -3.44 13.90 37.88
CA PRO A 30 -4.82 13.47 37.97
C PRO A 30 -4.91 11.99 37.58
N ASN A 31 -5.75 11.22 38.30
CA ASN A 31 -5.81 9.77 38.21
C ASN A 31 -6.58 9.29 36.96
N VAL A 32 -6.08 9.68 35.78
CA VAL A 32 -6.53 9.16 34.50
C VAL A 32 -6.06 7.71 34.41
N GLN A 33 -6.99 6.78 34.55
CA GLN A 33 -6.75 5.42 34.07
C GLN A 33 -6.62 5.48 32.56
N GLU A 34 -5.37 5.54 32.06
CA GLU A 34 -5.04 5.04 30.74
C GLU A 34 -5.42 3.56 30.72
N LYS A 35 -6.67 3.31 30.35
CA LYS A 35 -7.18 1.99 30.03
C LYS A 35 -6.51 1.61 28.72
N THR A 36 -5.28 1.10 28.78
CA THR A 36 -4.55 0.55 27.63
C THR A 36 -5.38 -0.60 27.08
N ILE A 37 -6.29 -0.29 26.14
CA ILE A 37 -7.04 -1.27 25.40
C ILE A 37 -6.02 -1.92 24.48
N HIS A 38 -5.40 -2.99 24.98
CA HIS A 38 -4.88 -4.05 24.12
C HIS A 38 -6.06 -4.57 23.31
N LEU A 39 -6.31 -3.92 22.16
CA LEU A 39 -7.15 -4.47 21.12
C LEU A 39 -6.60 -5.87 20.85
N PRO A 40 -7.41 -6.93 20.99
CA PRO A 40 -6.93 -8.28 20.72
C PRO A 40 -6.46 -8.36 19.27
N GLU A 41 -5.48 -9.22 18.98
CA GLU A 41 -5.13 -9.55 17.60
C GLU A 41 -6.39 -10.07 16.89
N THR A 42 -7.08 -9.20 16.15
CA THR A 42 -8.28 -9.54 15.37
C THR A 42 -7.87 -10.31 14.13
N LYS A 43 -7.47 -11.56 14.36
CA LYS A 43 -7.30 -12.62 13.37
C LYS A 43 -8.68 -13.02 12.86
N PHE A 44 -9.22 -12.19 11.97
CA PHE A 44 -10.43 -12.48 11.21
C PHE A 44 -10.28 -13.86 10.55
N ASN A 45 -11.27 -14.73 10.75
CA ASN A 45 -11.15 -16.11 10.29
C ASN A 45 -11.44 -16.19 8.79
N PHE A 46 -10.69 -17.04 8.08
CA PHE A 46 -10.85 -17.28 6.64
C PHE A 46 -12.32 -17.59 6.25
N ASN A 47 -13.09 -18.21 7.15
CA ASN A 47 -14.47 -18.59 6.91
C ASN A 47 -15.49 -17.43 7.06
N GLU A 48 -15.18 -16.35 7.80
CA GLU A 48 -16.10 -15.18 7.91
C GLU A 48 -16.22 -14.42 6.57
N TYR A 49 -15.29 -14.65 5.64
CA TYR A 49 -15.28 -14.10 4.30
C TYR A 49 -16.01 -14.98 3.26
N SER A 50 -16.57 -16.13 3.66
CA SER A 50 -17.12 -17.14 2.74
C SER A 50 -18.65 -17.33 2.83
N GLU A 51 -19.34 -16.60 3.71
CA GLU A 51 -20.80 -16.70 3.90
C GLU A 51 -21.55 -15.43 3.44
N TYR A 52 -21.35 -15.03 2.19
CA TYR A 52 -22.34 -14.25 1.45
C TYR A 52 -22.74 -15.02 0.19
N PRO A 53 -24.06 -15.20 -0.06
CA PRO A 53 -24.52 -16.01 -1.19
C PRO A 53 -24.18 -15.34 -2.52
N ASP A 54 -24.01 -16.15 -3.56
CA ASP A 54 -24.07 -15.68 -4.94
C ASP A 54 -25.33 -14.82 -5.14
N ASN A 55 -25.17 -13.64 -5.74
CA ASN A 55 -26.29 -12.82 -6.21
C ASN A 55 -26.91 -13.37 -7.52
N THR A 56 -26.99 -14.70 -7.63
CA THR A 56 -28.05 -15.35 -8.39
C THR A 56 -29.39 -14.93 -7.79
N ASP A 57 -30.30 -14.46 -8.65
CA ASP A 57 -31.69 -14.14 -8.31
C ASP A 57 -31.94 -12.99 -7.31
N LYS A 58 -31.31 -11.83 -7.59
CA LYS A 58 -32.04 -10.55 -7.55
C LYS A 58 -31.54 -9.53 -8.57
N VAL A 59 -32.49 -8.83 -9.19
CA VAL A 59 -32.21 -7.78 -10.18
C VAL A 59 -31.62 -6.55 -9.49
N VAL A 60 -30.30 -6.42 -9.54
CA VAL A 60 -29.62 -5.14 -9.30
C VAL A 60 -29.71 -4.32 -10.59
N GLY A 61 -30.43 -3.20 -10.52
CA GLY A 61 -30.48 -2.19 -11.58
C GLY A 61 -29.12 -1.49 -11.76
N PRO A 62 -28.94 -0.67 -12.80
CA PRO A 62 -27.66 -0.02 -13.06
C PRO A 62 -27.26 0.91 -11.90
N LEU A 63 -26.15 0.57 -11.24
CA LEU A 63 -25.36 1.48 -10.41
C LEU A 63 -24.04 1.83 -11.13
N ALA A 64 -24.19 2.31 -12.36
CA ALA A 64 -23.35 3.39 -12.87
C ALA A 64 -24.09 4.71 -12.55
N PRO A 65 -23.39 5.81 -12.26
CA PRO A 65 -23.76 6.62 -11.09
C PRO A 65 -24.88 7.66 -11.33
N GLN A 66 -25.95 7.58 -10.54
CA GLN A 66 -26.76 8.76 -10.20
C GLN A 66 -26.02 9.64 -9.19
N TRP A 67 -25.04 10.42 -9.66
CA TRP A 67 -24.14 11.21 -8.81
C TRP A 67 -24.79 12.38 -8.02
N ASN A 68 -26.13 12.52 -8.01
CA ASN A 68 -26.79 13.81 -7.73
C ASN A 68 -28.01 13.80 -6.77
N GLN A 69 -28.46 12.68 -6.16
CA GLN A 69 -29.83 12.68 -5.56
C GLN A 69 -30.13 11.99 -4.22
N ILE A 70 -29.18 11.38 -3.48
CA ILE A 70 -29.49 10.75 -2.16
C ILE A 70 -28.43 11.04 -1.06
N LEU A 71 -28.04 12.31 -0.87
CA LEU A 71 -27.22 12.75 0.28
C LEU A 71 -27.75 14.05 0.93
N SER A 72 -29.04 14.36 0.76
CA SER A 72 -29.62 15.68 1.05
C SER A 72 -30.27 15.85 2.43
N SER A 73 -29.93 15.03 3.43
CA SER A 73 -30.49 15.18 4.78
C SER A 73 -29.56 14.75 5.92
N ASN A 74 -29.45 15.63 6.92
CA ASN A 74 -29.00 15.35 8.29
C ASN A 74 -27.52 14.98 8.53
N ARG A 75 -26.57 15.77 8.00
CA ARG A 75 -25.27 16.01 8.67
C ARG A 75 -25.05 17.50 9.00
N ASN A 76 -25.83 17.97 9.97
CA ASN A 76 -25.56 19.16 10.76
C ASN A 76 -25.68 18.77 12.24
N LEU A 77 -24.91 19.44 13.11
CA LEU A 77 -24.88 19.27 14.58
C LEU A 77 -24.41 17.90 15.11
N GLN A 78 -23.10 17.81 15.39
CA GLN A 78 -22.65 17.71 16.79
C GLN A 78 -21.18 18.14 16.92
N ILE A 79 -20.95 19.46 16.96
CA ILE A 79 -19.84 20.02 17.74
C ILE A 79 -20.40 20.16 19.16
N GLN A 80 -19.90 19.38 20.11
CA GLN A 80 -20.16 19.61 21.54
C GLN A 80 -18.96 20.28 22.19
N ASN A 81 -19.25 21.24 23.07
CA ASN A 81 -18.23 22.09 23.68
C ASN A 81 -17.26 21.28 24.55
N VAL A 82 -15.96 21.39 24.24
CA VAL A 82 -14.91 21.29 25.26
C VAL A 82 -14.47 22.73 25.54
N ASN A 83 -14.62 23.17 26.79
CA ASN A 83 -14.27 24.54 27.17
C ASN A 83 -12.74 24.76 27.16
N SER A 84 -12.37 26.02 27.00
CA SER A 84 -10.99 26.51 26.93
C SER A 84 -10.08 26.01 28.05
N ILE A 85 -8.92 25.48 27.65
CA ILE A 85 -7.67 25.62 28.39
C ILE A 85 -6.68 26.23 27.41
N ASP A 86 -6.31 27.48 27.64
CA ASP A 86 -5.39 28.20 26.77
C ASP A 86 -3.98 27.61 26.88
N SER A 87 -3.42 27.21 25.74
CA SER A 87 -2.00 26.89 25.59
C SER A 87 -1.53 27.34 24.20
N GLU A 88 -0.79 28.44 24.17
CA GLU A 88 -0.28 29.04 22.94
C GLU A 88 0.80 28.15 22.30
N SER A 89 0.37 27.25 21.41
CA SER A 89 1.26 26.42 20.59
C SER A 89 0.99 26.65 19.11
N SER A 90 1.49 27.79 18.61
CA SER A 90 1.76 28.10 17.19
C SER A 90 0.87 27.39 16.16
N SER A 91 -0.38 27.84 16.00
CA SER A 91 -1.26 27.47 14.90
C SER A 91 -0.80 28.10 13.57
N GLN A 92 0.35 27.67 13.07
CA GLN A 92 0.80 27.98 11.71
C GLN A 92 -0.26 27.46 10.72
N SER A 93 -0.51 28.24 9.66
CA SER A 93 -1.73 28.14 8.87
C SER A 93 -1.79 26.87 8.02
N LEU A 94 -2.57 25.88 8.49
CA LEU A 94 -2.93 24.64 7.78
C LEU A 94 -3.71 24.84 6.45
N GLU A 95 -3.84 26.07 5.97
CA GLU A 95 -4.36 26.43 4.65
C GLU A 95 -3.28 26.84 3.64
N ALA A 96 -2.06 27.13 4.10
CA ALA A 96 -0.95 27.52 3.24
C ALA A 96 -0.37 26.32 2.46
N LEU A 97 0.15 26.58 1.26
CA LEU A 97 0.96 25.63 0.51
C LEU A 97 2.42 25.70 0.98
N ASP A 98 3.09 24.55 1.04
CA ASP A 98 4.49 24.45 1.48
C ASP A 98 5.44 25.11 0.44
N PRO A 99 6.15 26.20 0.79
CA PRO A 99 7.03 26.90 -0.14
C PRO A 99 8.27 26.09 -0.57
N ASN A 100 8.53 24.95 0.09
CA ASN A 100 9.62 24.02 -0.23
C ASN A 100 9.22 22.99 -1.29
N ILE A 101 7.93 22.84 -1.59
CA ILE A 101 7.39 21.93 -2.61
C ILE A 101 6.98 22.76 -3.84
N LYS A 102 7.82 22.79 -4.87
CA LYS A 102 7.64 23.66 -6.03
C LYS A 102 7.16 22.90 -7.26
N TRP A 103 6.07 23.35 -7.87
CA TRP A 103 5.64 22.86 -9.19
C TRP A 103 6.66 23.27 -10.26
N ASP A 104 7.15 22.30 -11.02
CA ASP A 104 7.81 22.53 -12.30
C ASP A 104 6.75 22.55 -13.40
N SER A 105 6.44 23.75 -13.90
CA SER A 105 5.45 23.99 -14.95
C SER A 105 6.02 23.90 -16.37
N GLN A 106 7.31 23.63 -16.54
CA GLN A 106 7.95 23.46 -17.84
C GLN A 106 8.16 21.98 -18.18
N TRP A 107 8.42 21.16 -17.16
CA TRP A 107 8.56 19.71 -17.28
C TRP A 107 7.37 19.06 -18.00
N ALA A 108 7.66 18.32 -19.07
CA ALA A 108 6.69 17.64 -19.95
C ALA A 108 5.53 18.54 -20.48
N SER A 109 5.69 19.86 -20.50
CA SER A 109 4.60 20.82 -20.82
C SER A 109 4.01 20.69 -22.24
N ASP A 110 4.75 20.10 -23.19
CA ASP A 110 4.28 19.82 -24.55
C ASP A 110 3.49 18.51 -24.71
N LEU A 111 3.40 17.69 -23.65
CA LEU A 111 2.79 16.36 -23.67
C LEU A 111 1.28 16.42 -23.94
N LYS A 112 0.84 15.83 -25.06
CA LYS A 112 -0.54 15.90 -25.56
C LYS A 112 -1.25 14.54 -25.46
N LEU A 113 -1.51 14.14 -24.21
CA LEU A 113 -2.37 12.99 -23.89
C LEU A 113 -3.82 13.43 -23.65
N LYS A 114 -4.69 12.44 -23.45
CA LYS A 114 -6.04 12.57 -22.88
C LYS A 114 -6.04 11.97 -21.47
N GLN A 115 -7.20 11.73 -20.86
CA GLN A 115 -7.40 11.04 -19.57
C GLN A 115 -6.24 10.12 -19.16
N ILE A 116 -5.32 10.64 -18.34
CA ILE A 116 -4.18 9.91 -17.78
C ILE A 116 -4.67 9.29 -16.48
N SER A 117 -4.70 7.96 -16.41
CA SER A 117 -5.30 7.23 -15.30
C SER A 117 -4.30 6.73 -14.26
N ALA A 118 -3.01 6.63 -14.61
CA ALA A 118 -1.99 6.29 -13.63
C ALA A 118 -0.60 6.83 -13.98
N VAL A 119 0.23 6.95 -12.95
CA VAL A 119 1.65 7.32 -13.03
C VAL A 119 2.48 6.41 -12.13
N SER A 120 3.62 5.96 -12.63
CA SER A 120 4.56 5.14 -11.84
C SER A 120 6.00 5.48 -12.21
N LEU A 121 6.95 5.08 -11.35
CA LEU A 121 8.38 5.28 -11.58
C LEU A 121 9.07 3.93 -11.80
N ASP A 122 9.93 3.84 -12.81
CA ASP A 122 10.78 2.65 -12.99
C ASP A 122 11.96 2.63 -11.97
N PRO A 123 12.73 1.54 -11.86
CA PRO A 123 13.87 1.46 -10.96
C PRO A 123 14.99 2.51 -11.20
N ASN A 124 15.04 3.14 -12.37
CA ASN A 124 15.95 4.24 -12.71
C ASN A 124 15.39 5.61 -12.30
N GLY A 125 14.08 5.69 -12.03
CA GLY A 125 13.30 6.91 -11.79
C GLY A 125 12.83 7.60 -13.08
N ASN A 126 12.70 6.86 -14.19
CA ASN A 126 11.94 7.30 -15.36
C ASN A 126 10.45 7.29 -15.04
N VAL A 127 9.68 8.21 -15.63
CA VAL A 127 8.25 8.38 -15.36
C VAL A 127 7.43 7.66 -16.41
N ALA A 128 6.64 6.68 -15.99
CA ALA A 128 5.73 5.93 -16.83
C ALA A 128 4.27 6.36 -16.60
N LEU A 129 3.54 6.63 -17.67
CA LEU A 129 2.13 7.02 -17.65
C LEU A 129 1.27 5.94 -18.29
N PHE A 130 0.03 5.83 -17.83
CA PHE A 130 -1.02 5.03 -18.48
C PHE A 130 -2.22 5.92 -18.78
N HIS A 131 -2.66 5.97 -20.04
CA HIS A 131 -3.75 6.85 -20.49
C HIS A 131 -4.77 6.12 -21.36
N ARG A 132 -6.02 6.57 -21.29
CA ARG A 132 -7.18 5.94 -21.96
C ARG A 132 -7.27 6.22 -23.46
N GLY A 133 -6.28 6.89 -24.05
CA GLY A 133 -6.34 7.41 -25.42
C GLY A 133 -7.64 8.18 -25.65
N LYS A 134 -8.35 7.87 -26.73
CA LYS A 134 -9.67 8.44 -27.06
C LYS A 134 -10.86 7.87 -26.26
N ARG A 135 -10.69 6.99 -25.27
CA ARG A 135 -11.78 6.63 -24.33
C ARG A 135 -12.00 7.73 -23.29
N THR A 136 -13.28 7.94 -22.98
CA THR A 136 -13.76 8.54 -21.73
C THR A 136 -14.45 7.42 -20.94
N TRP A 137 -14.42 7.48 -19.61
CA TRP A 137 -15.32 6.69 -18.77
C TRP A 137 -16.50 7.56 -18.34
N ASP A 138 -17.69 7.19 -18.81
CA ASP A 138 -18.99 7.79 -18.53
C ASP A 138 -20.01 6.75 -18.01
N GLN A 139 -21.27 7.16 -17.82
CA GLN A 139 -22.36 6.29 -17.37
C GLN A 139 -22.72 5.19 -18.39
N ASP A 140 -22.50 5.43 -19.69
CA ASP A 140 -22.89 4.58 -20.84
C ASP A 140 -21.74 3.65 -21.28
N THR A 141 -20.63 3.67 -20.54
CA THR A 141 -19.45 2.86 -20.76
C THR A 141 -19.68 1.39 -20.40
N PHE A 142 -20.52 1.12 -19.39
CA PHE A 142 -20.82 -0.20 -18.84
C PHE A 142 -22.33 -0.43 -18.73
N ASN A 143 -22.79 -1.67 -18.90
CA ASN A 143 -24.18 -2.02 -18.63
C ASN A 143 -24.47 -2.23 -17.12
N ASN A 144 -25.73 -2.48 -16.77
CA ASN A 144 -26.19 -2.72 -15.40
C ASN A 144 -25.52 -3.92 -14.70
N LYS A 145 -24.93 -4.87 -15.44
CA LYS A 145 -24.15 -5.99 -14.92
C LYS A 145 -22.65 -5.69 -14.84
N ASN A 146 -22.27 -4.41 -14.86
CA ASN A 146 -20.89 -3.92 -14.90
C ASN A 146 -20.06 -4.36 -16.12
N LYS A 147 -20.64 -4.95 -17.17
CA LYS A 147 -19.90 -5.39 -18.37
C LYS A 147 -19.67 -4.25 -19.36
N PHE A 148 -18.47 -4.19 -19.93
CA PHE A 148 -18.15 -3.35 -21.08
C PHE A 148 -18.66 -4.00 -22.38
N ASP A 149 -18.82 -3.23 -23.46
CA ASP A 149 -19.12 -3.75 -24.80
C ASP A 149 -17.84 -4.02 -25.61
N PRO A 150 -17.41 -5.28 -25.82
CA PRO A 150 -16.15 -5.58 -26.49
C PRO A 150 -16.12 -5.16 -27.95
N ASN A 151 -17.29 -4.94 -28.57
CA ASN A 151 -17.40 -4.53 -29.97
C ASN A 151 -16.88 -3.10 -30.20
N LYS A 152 -16.73 -2.30 -29.13
CA LYS A 152 -16.03 -1.00 -29.15
C LYS A 152 -14.52 -1.15 -29.48
N GLY A 153 -13.95 -2.36 -29.45
CA GLY A 153 -12.54 -2.66 -29.76
C GLY A 153 -11.53 -2.19 -28.69
N PRO A 154 -10.23 -2.54 -28.81
CA PRO A 154 -9.18 -1.95 -27.98
C PRO A 154 -8.84 -0.51 -28.41
N ILE A 155 -8.02 0.18 -27.63
CA ILE A 155 -7.48 1.50 -27.94
C ILE A 155 -6.45 1.38 -29.08
N LYS A 156 -6.68 2.12 -30.17
CA LYS A 156 -5.91 2.00 -31.44
C LYS A 156 -4.60 2.81 -31.50
N GLU A 157 -4.27 3.49 -30.41
CA GLU A 157 -3.04 4.25 -30.23
C GLU A 157 -2.27 3.68 -29.03
N ASN A 158 -0.99 4.00 -28.87
CA ASN A 158 -0.25 3.63 -27.66
C ASN A 158 -0.97 4.21 -26.42
N THR A 159 -0.85 3.50 -25.30
CA THR A 159 -1.52 3.83 -24.02
C THR A 159 -0.53 3.99 -22.87
N ILE A 160 0.69 3.48 -23.04
CA ILE A 160 1.77 3.52 -22.04
C ILE A 160 2.90 4.36 -22.61
N PHE A 161 3.36 5.32 -21.81
CA PHE A 161 4.26 6.38 -22.23
C PHE A 161 5.37 6.53 -21.19
N LEU A 162 6.63 6.24 -21.56
CA LEU A 162 7.79 6.31 -20.67
C LEU A 162 8.63 7.54 -21.01
N MET A 163 8.97 8.33 -19.99
CA MET A 163 9.78 9.54 -20.09
C MET A 163 10.97 9.51 -19.14
N ASP A 164 12.07 10.16 -19.52
CA ASP A 164 13.17 10.42 -18.59
C ASP A 164 12.81 11.52 -17.57
N LYS A 165 13.73 11.77 -16.63
CA LYS A 165 13.56 12.78 -15.56
C LYS A 165 13.47 14.22 -16.06
N THR A 166 13.81 14.50 -17.33
CA THR A 166 13.64 15.80 -17.98
C THR A 166 12.24 15.98 -18.61
N GLY A 167 11.44 14.91 -18.67
CA GLY A 167 10.12 14.90 -19.30
C GLY A 167 10.19 14.59 -20.80
N LYS A 168 11.33 14.13 -21.29
CA LYS A 168 11.51 13.69 -22.68
C LYS A 168 11.09 12.23 -22.81
N GLU A 169 10.34 11.93 -23.86
CA GLU A 169 9.92 10.58 -24.22
C GLU A 169 11.11 9.63 -24.51
N LEU A 170 11.01 8.40 -24.01
CA LEU A 170 11.93 7.28 -24.23
C LEU A 170 11.31 6.14 -25.05
N LEU A 171 10.04 5.83 -24.77
CA LEU A 171 9.29 4.72 -25.38
C LEU A 171 7.77 4.96 -25.28
N GLN A 172 7.01 4.56 -26.31
CA GLN A 172 5.56 4.36 -26.23
C GLN A 172 5.18 2.91 -26.58
N TRP A 173 4.18 2.33 -25.89
CA TRP A 173 3.59 1.03 -26.25
C TRP A 173 2.13 0.88 -25.79
N GLY A 174 1.52 -0.28 -26.02
CA GLY A 174 0.13 -0.60 -25.60
C GLY A 174 -0.94 -0.52 -26.69
N LYS A 175 -0.55 -0.16 -27.92
CA LYS A 175 -1.41 -0.09 -29.12
C LYS A 175 -2.16 -1.41 -29.34
N ASN A 176 -3.49 -1.31 -29.44
CA ASN A 176 -4.45 -2.41 -29.59
C ASN A 176 -4.50 -3.42 -28.43
N MET A 177 -3.96 -3.10 -27.24
CA MET A 177 -3.89 -4.05 -26.11
C MET A 177 -4.98 -3.82 -25.05
N PHE A 178 -5.29 -2.57 -24.72
CA PHE A 178 -6.15 -2.20 -23.58
C PHE A 178 -7.50 -1.60 -24.03
N TYR A 179 -8.51 -1.68 -23.17
CA TYR A 179 -9.89 -1.27 -23.45
C TYR A 179 -10.32 -0.06 -22.63
N LEU A 180 -10.04 -0.06 -21.33
CA LEU A 180 -10.22 1.08 -20.43
C LEU A 180 -9.16 1.08 -19.31
N PRO A 181 -7.97 1.66 -19.58
CA PRO A 181 -6.89 1.87 -18.63
C PRO A 181 -7.32 2.44 -17.27
N HIS A 182 -6.77 1.86 -16.22
CA HIS A 182 -6.87 2.35 -14.85
C HIS A 182 -5.49 2.49 -14.19
N GLY A 183 -5.08 1.54 -13.35
CA GLY A 183 -3.84 1.58 -12.59
C GLY A 183 -2.62 1.08 -13.36
N LEU A 184 -1.45 1.64 -13.02
CA LEU A 184 -0.12 1.21 -13.47
C LEU A 184 0.83 1.21 -12.27
N THR A 185 1.62 0.16 -12.13
CA THR A 185 2.69 0.08 -11.14
C THR A 185 3.89 -0.64 -11.73
N ILE A 186 5.06 -0.03 -11.69
CA ILE A 186 6.31 -0.70 -12.06
C ILE A 186 6.92 -1.30 -10.79
N ASP A 187 7.26 -2.59 -10.82
CA ASP A 187 7.90 -3.24 -9.67
C ASP A 187 9.42 -3.02 -9.64
N PHE A 188 10.06 -3.43 -8.53
CA PHE A 188 11.49 -3.23 -8.28
C PHE A 188 12.45 -3.92 -9.29
N ASN A 189 11.94 -4.78 -10.17
CA ASN A 189 12.67 -5.41 -11.28
C ASN A 189 12.34 -4.76 -12.64
N GLY A 190 11.47 -3.73 -12.66
CA GLY A 190 11.02 -3.06 -13.88
C GLY A 190 9.77 -3.69 -14.54
N ASN A 191 9.13 -4.70 -13.95
CA ASN A 191 7.93 -5.30 -14.57
C ASN A 191 6.73 -4.35 -14.44
N TYR A 192 5.93 -4.25 -15.51
CA TYR A 192 4.75 -3.37 -15.56
C TYR A 192 3.51 -4.16 -15.12
N TRP A 193 2.89 -3.72 -14.04
CA TRP A 193 1.64 -4.26 -13.52
C TRP A 193 0.50 -3.29 -13.80
N ILE A 194 -0.58 -3.79 -14.39
CA ILE A 194 -1.63 -2.97 -15.00
C ILE A 194 -3.01 -3.48 -14.56
N THR A 195 -3.94 -2.56 -14.33
CA THR A 195 -5.38 -2.88 -14.21
C THR A 195 -6.17 -2.25 -15.35
N ASP A 196 -7.06 -3.04 -15.97
CA ASP A 196 -8.03 -2.56 -16.97
C ASP A 196 -9.44 -2.85 -16.47
N VAL A 197 -10.23 -1.78 -16.29
CA VAL A 197 -11.56 -1.87 -15.69
C VAL A 197 -12.62 -2.34 -16.69
N ALA A 198 -12.37 -2.31 -18.00
CA ALA A 198 -13.26 -2.85 -19.02
C ALA A 198 -13.04 -4.34 -19.28
N LEU A 199 -11.78 -4.80 -19.21
CA LEU A 199 -11.43 -6.22 -19.19
C LEU A 199 -11.77 -6.87 -17.85
N HIS A 200 -11.81 -6.11 -16.75
CA HIS A 200 -11.85 -6.61 -15.37
C HIS A 200 -10.64 -7.49 -15.02
N GLN A 201 -9.47 -7.13 -15.55
CA GLN A 201 -8.25 -7.94 -15.47
C GLN A 201 -7.09 -7.19 -14.82
N VAL A 202 -6.17 -7.98 -14.26
CA VAL A 202 -4.83 -7.57 -13.85
C VAL A 202 -3.81 -8.25 -14.75
N LEU A 203 -2.85 -7.47 -15.26
CA LEU A 203 -1.89 -7.90 -16.28
C LEU A 203 -0.47 -7.57 -15.81
N LYS A 204 0.48 -8.50 -16.00
CA LYS A 204 1.91 -8.28 -15.80
C LYS A 204 2.64 -8.37 -17.13
N PHE A 205 3.55 -7.45 -17.41
CA PHE A 205 4.50 -7.49 -18.53
C PHE A 205 5.92 -7.46 -17.98
N ASP A 206 6.79 -8.34 -18.47
CA ASP A 206 8.12 -8.54 -17.89
C ASP A 206 9.13 -7.53 -18.47
N ALA A 207 10.01 -7.01 -17.60
CA ALA A 207 11.00 -6.01 -17.98
C ALA A 207 11.91 -6.50 -19.13
N SER A 208 12.31 -7.77 -19.08
CA SER A 208 13.12 -8.43 -20.10
C SER A 208 12.45 -8.47 -21.48
N ASP A 209 11.12 -8.59 -21.52
CA ASP A 209 10.38 -8.68 -22.79
C ASP A 209 10.27 -7.29 -23.43
N ILE A 210 10.10 -6.25 -22.60
CA ILE A 210 10.12 -4.84 -23.03
C ILE A 210 11.53 -4.45 -23.52
N GLU A 211 12.57 -4.85 -22.80
CA GLU A 211 13.97 -4.61 -23.18
C GLU A 211 14.34 -5.34 -24.48
N THR A 212 13.99 -6.62 -24.61
CA THR A 212 14.28 -7.44 -25.80
C THR A 212 13.63 -6.89 -27.06
N HIS A 213 12.42 -6.35 -26.96
CA HIS A 213 11.66 -5.82 -28.10
C HIS A 213 11.67 -4.29 -28.19
N TRP A 214 12.56 -3.61 -27.44
CA TRP A 214 12.60 -2.15 -27.29
C TRP A 214 12.61 -1.38 -28.63
N GLU A 215 13.44 -1.83 -29.58
CA GLU A 215 13.52 -1.19 -30.90
C GLU A 215 12.35 -1.59 -31.84
N ASP A 216 11.66 -2.72 -31.61
CA ASP A 216 10.44 -3.07 -32.34
C ASP A 216 9.22 -2.29 -31.85
N LEU A 217 9.10 -2.06 -30.54
CA LEU A 217 8.08 -1.19 -29.95
C LEU A 217 8.23 0.26 -30.47
N LYS A 218 9.46 0.78 -30.51
CA LYS A 218 9.76 2.07 -31.17
C LYS A 218 9.46 2.06 -32.67
N ARG A 219 9.65 0.93 -33.37
CA ARG A 219 9.31 0.80 -34.79
C ARG A 219 7.80 0.93 -35.00
N GLU A 220 6.99 0.25 -34.17
CA GLU A 220 5.52 0.30 -34.24
C GLU A 220 4.94 1.69 -33.93
N GLN A 221 5.61 2.47 -33.07
CA GLN A 221 5.24 3.86 -32.77
C GLN A 221 5.17 4.74 -34.04
N TYR A 222 6.04 4.51 -35.02
CA TYR A 222 6.09 5.25 -36.28
C TYR A 222 5.40 4.54 -37.46
N ASP A 223 4.98 3.28 -37.31
CA ASP A 223 4.25 2.59 -38.39
C ASP A 223 2.79 3.07 -38.46
N THR A 224 2.55 3.93 -39.46
CA THR A 224 1.25 4.51 -39.82
C THR A 224 0.41 3.58 -40.70
N LYS A 225 0.89 2.39 -41.07
CA LYS A 225 0.06 1.39 -41.74
C LYS A 225 -1.10 0.99 -40.85
N LEU A 226 -2.30 1.32 -41.30
CA LEU A 226 -3.54 0.80 -40.75
C LEU A 226 -3.60 -0.71 -41.00
N VAL A 227 -3.13 -1.50 -40.03
CA VAL A 227 -3.47 -2.91 -39.97
C VAL A 227 -4.98 -3.00 -39.75
N GLN A 228 -5.71 -3.26 -40.83
CA GLN A 228 -7.12 -3.59 -40.79
C GLN A 228 -7.30 -4.96 -40.14
N VAL A 229 -7.30 -4.96 -38.80
CA VAL A 229 -7.81 -6.06 -37.98
C VAL A 229 -9.33 -6.04 -38.10
N ASP A 230 -9.83 -6.45 -39.26
CA ASP A 230 -11.26 -6.38 -39.62
C ASP A 230 -12.15 -7.25 -38.71
N THR A 231 -11.56 -8.22 -38.00
CA THR A 231 -12.16 -8.87 -36.82
C THR A 231 -11.16 -8.93 -35.66
N TYR A 232 -11.48 -8.26 -34.55
CA TYR A 232 -10.76 -8.45 -33.28
C TYR A 232 -11.19 -9.77 -32.65
N ASP A 233 -10.30 -10.77 -32.67
CA ASP A 233 -10.52 -12.05 -32.01
C ASP A 233 -10.50 -11.88 -30.48
N ARG A 234 -11.70 -11.76 -29.89
CA ARG A 234 -11.92 -11.61 -28.45
C ARG A 234 -11.42 -12.79 -27.63
N ASN A 235 -11.23 -13.97 -28.26
CA ASN A 235 -10.71 -15.17 -27.61
C ASN A 235 -9.18 -15.22 -27.63
N ALA A 236 -8.52 -14.31 -28.35
CA ALA A 236 -7.08 -14.28 -28.53
C ALA A 236 -6.50 -12.87 -28.32
N LEU A 237 -6.83 -12.28 -27.17
CA LEU A 237 -6.22 -11.02 -26.69
C LEU A 237 -4.68 -11.11 -26.75
N PHE A 238 -4.05 -10.00 -27.10
CA PHE A 238 -2.60 -9.86 -27.26
C PHE A 238 -1.93 -10.78 -28.32
N LYS A 239 -2.67 -11.62 -29.06
CA LYS A 239 -2.10 -12.60 -30.02
C LYS A 239 -1.11 -11.98 -31.02
N HIS A 240 -1.44 -10.79 -31.53
CA HIS A 240 -0.65 -10.04 -32.52
C HIS A 240 0.20 -8.91 -31.90
N SER A 241 0.21 -8.75 -30.57
CA SER A 241 1.05 -7.76 -29.87
C SER A 241 2.51 -8.21 -29.85
N ILE A 242 3.43 -7.24 -29.98
CA ILE A 242 4.89 -7.46 -29.95
C ILE A 242 5.30 -8.12 -28.63
N ILE A 243 4.88 -7.52 -27.51
CA ILE A 243 5.00 -8.10 -26.16
C ILE A 243 3.64 -8.57 -25.64
N LYS A 244 3.64 -9.55 -24.74
CA LYS A 244 2.44 -10.23 -24.22
C LYS A 244 2.51 -10.29 -22.69
N PRO A 245 1.37 -10.35 -21.99
CA PRO A 245 1.42 -10.43 -20.54
C PRO A 245 1.93 -11.81 -20.08
N SER A 246 2.91 -11.80 -19.18
CA SER A 246 3.47 -12.99 -18.52
C SER A 246 2.53 -13.57 -17.45
N LEU A 247 1.66 -12.73 -16.89
CA LEU A 247 0.58 -13.12 -15.99
C LEU A 247 -0.70 -12.36 -16.36
N VAL A 248 -1.82 -13.09 -16.40
CA VAL A 248 -3.16 -12.55 -16.58
C VAL A 248 -4.03 -13.12 -15.46
N LEU A 249 -4.73 -12.25 -14.74
CA LEU A 249 -5.74 -12.60 -13.74
C LEU A 249 -7.06 -11.88 -14.05
N GLY A 250 -8.19 -12.51 -13.74
CA GLY A 250 -9.52 -12.05 -14.15
C GLY A 250 -9.96 -12.65 -15.49
N GLU A 251 -11.27 -12.73 -15.71
CA GLU A 251 -11.87 -13.19 -16.98
C GLU A 251 -12.28 -11.98 -17.82
N ALA A 252 -11.80 -11.91 -19.07
CA ALA A 252 -11.95 -10.73 -19.91
C ALA A 252 -13.44 -10.38 -20.16
N PHE A 253 -13.83 -9.15 -19.78
CA PHE A 253 -15.19 -8.60 -19.86
C PHE A 253 -16.23 -9.31 -18.97
N GLU A 254 -15.81 -10.22 -18.08
CA GLU A 254 -16.67 -11.02 -17.20
C GLU A 254 -16.44 -10.64 -15.72
N PRO A 255 -17.20 -9.67 -15.17
CA PRO A 255 -17.04 -9.23 -13.80
C PRO A 255 -17.55 -10.28 -12.80
N GLY A 256 -16.91 -10.36 -11.63
CA GLY A 256 -17.30 -11.25 -10.55
C GLY A 256 -16.67 -10.89 -9.21
N ASN A 257 -17.02 -11.64 -8.16
CA ASN A 257 -16.52 -11.47 -6.79
C ASN A 257 -16.06 -12.81 -6.18
N ASP A 258 -15.74 -13.78 -7.02
CA ASP A 258 -15.19 -15.08 -6.65
C ASP A 258 -13.65 -15.05 -6.62
N LYS A 259 -13.00 -16.22 -6.73
CA LYS A 259 -11.54 -16.37 -6.67
C LYS A 259 -10.82 -16.16 -8.01
N THR A 260 -11.54 -16.12 -9.13
CA THR A 260 -10.95 -16.01 -10.48
C THR A 260 -11.30 -14.70 -11.19
N ARG A 261 -12.41 -14.06 -10.84
CA ARG A 261 -12.89 -12.80 -11.45
C ARG A 261 -12.79 -11.61 -10.49
N PHE A 262 -12.49 -10.45 -11.06
CA PHE A 262 -12.55 -9.13 -10.39
C PHE A 262 -13.80 -8.36 -10.82
N CYS A 263 -14.11 -7.24 -10.17
CA CYS A 263 -15.15 -6.30 -10.62
C CYS A 263 -14.56 -4.89 -10.66
N LYS A 264 -13.99 -4.56 -11.83
CA LYS A 264 -13.28 -3.30 -12.10
C LYS A 264 -12.13 -3.06 -11.10
N PRO A 265 -11.02 -3.83 -11.19
CA PRO A 265 -9.86 -3.70 -10.31
C PRO A 265 -9.16 -2.35 -10.52
N THR A 266 -8.59 -1.80 -9.45
CA THR A 266 -8.18 -0.39 -9.40
C THR A 266 -6.66 -0.23 -9.42
N ALA A 267 -5.91 -0.90 -8.54
CA ALA A 267 -4.45 -0.79 -8.45
C ALA A 267 -3.78 -2.12 -8.08
N VAL A 268 -2.46 -2.17 -8.25
CA VAL A 268 -1.58 -3.28 -7.85
C VAL A 268 -0.46 -2.73 -6.97
N ALA A 269 -0.01 -3.46 -5.96
CA ALA A 269 1.23 -3.14 -5.25
C ALA A 269 2.07 -4.40 -5.00
N VAL A 270 3.38 -4.33 -5.28
CA VAL A 270 4.25 -5.51 -5.37
C VAL A 270 5.33 -5.50 -4.27
N GLN A 271 5.51 -6.63 -3.60
CA GLN A 271 6.52 -6.82 -2.57
C GLN A 271 7.88 -7.26 -3.14
N LEU A 272 8.96 -7.04 -2.39
CA LEU A 272 10.33 -7.41 -2.79
C LEU A 272 10.58 -8.92 -2.97
N ASN A 273 9.64 -9.80 -2.61
CA ASN A 273 9.69 -11.24 -2.90
C ASN A 273 8.91 -11.64 -4.18
N GLY A 274 8.22 -10.69 -4.81
CA GLY A 274 7.34 -10.87 -5.97
C GLY A 274 5.88 -11.17 -5.63
N ASP A 275 5.51 -11.37 -4.36
CA ASP A 275 4.11 -11.43 -3.96
C ASP A 275 3.47 -10.05 -4.13
N PHE A 276 2.18 -9.98 -4.43
CA PHE A 276 1.53 -8.71 -4.77
C PHE A 276 0.10 -8.63 -4.25
N PHE A 277 -0.42 -7.41 -4.24
CA PHE A 277 -1.76 -7.08 -3.80
C PHE A 277 -2.53 -6.43 -4.94
N VAL A 278 -3.83 -6.73 -5.03
CA VAL A 278 -4.77 -6.09 -5.96
C VAL A 278 -5.89 -5.47 -5.14
N SER A 279 -6.22 -4.21 -5.41
CA SER A 279 -7.45 -3.58 -4.92
C SER A 279 -8.56 -3.78 -5.96
N ASP A 280 -9.69 -4.34 -5.52
CA ASP A 280 -10.81 -4.70 -6.38
C ASP A 280 -12.06 -3.98 -5.88
N GLY A 281 -12.42 -2.87 -6.56
CA GLY A 281 -12.91 -1.70 -5.84
C GLY A 281 -14.12 -0.93 -6.39
N TYR A 282 -14.34 -0.81 -7.71
CA TYR A 282 -15.50 -0.02 -8.18
C TYR A 282 -16.84 -0.76 -8.02
N CYS A 283 -16.84 -2.09 -8.07
CA CYS A 283 -18.03 -2.88 -7.80
C CYS A 283 -17.79 -4.08 -6.86
N ASN A 284 -16.57 -4.22 -6.34
CA ASN A 284 -16.22 -5.04 -5.18
C ASN A 284 -15.66 -4.14 -4.07
N SER A 285 -15.33 -4.70 -2.90
CA SER A 285 -14.78 -3.93 -1.77
C SER A 285 -13.76 -4.77 -1.00
N ARG A 286 -12.73 -5.23 -1.72
CA ARG A 286 -11.73 -6.19 -1.21
C ARG A 286 -10.32 -5.88 -1.68
N ILE A 287 -9.34 -6.23 -0.85
CA ILE A 287 -7.93 -6.35 -1.21
C ILE A 287 -7.60 -7.84 -1.26
N ILE A 288 -6.91 -8.26 -2.32
CA ILE A 288 -6.47 -9.64 -2.51
C ILE A 288 -4.96 -9.67 -2.57
N LYS A 289 -4.33 -10.51 -1.74
CA LYS A 289 -2.92 -10.85 -1.85
C LYS A 289 -2.76 -12.14 -2.66
N PHE A 290 -1.90 -12.08 -3.67
CA PHE A 290 -1.44 -13.20 -4.46
C PHE A 290 0.05 -13.45 -4.21
N ASN A 291 0.50 -14.68 -4.43
CA ASN A 291 1.94 -14.94 -4.55
C ASN A 291 2.44 -14.58 -5.96
N LYS A 292 3.76 -14.58 -6.16
CA LYS A 292 4.41 -14.24 -7.43
C LYS A 292 4.01 -15.07 -8.68
N LYS A 293 3.17 -16.10 -8.54
CA LYS A 293 2.60 -16.88 -9.67
C LYS A 293 1.13 -16.53 -9.97
N GLY A 294 0.50 -15.67 -9.16
CA GLY A 294 -0.95 -15.45 -9.20
C GLY A 294 -1.78 -16.42 -8.36
N GLU A 295 -1.16 -17.24 -7.50
CA GLU A 295 -1.92 -18.11 -6.56
C GLU A 295 -2.41 -17.26 -5.36
N GLN A 296 -3.71 -17.27 -5.04
CA GLN A 296 -4.31 -16.45 -3.98
C GLN A 296 -3.82 -16.86 -2.58
N ILE A 297 -3.24 -15.93 -1.81
CA ILE A 297 -2.80 -16.13 -0.42
C ILE A 297 -3.89 -15.73 0.58
N LEU A 298 -4.47 -14.54 0.40
CA LEU A 298 -5.23 -13.81 1.43
C LEU A 298 -6.24 -12.88 0.75
N VAL A 299 -7.44 -12.75 1.30
CA VAL A 299 -8.45 -11.75 0.92
C VAL A 299 -8.94 -11.08 2.20
N TRP A 300 -9.09 -9.76 2.18
CA TRP A 300 -9.77 -9.02 3.24
C TRP A 300 -10.50 -7.80 2.67
N GLY A 301 -11.32 -7.16 3.51
CA GLY A 301 -12.29 -6.16 3.06
C GLY A 301 -13.72 -6.71 3.08
N ARG A 302 -14.68 -5.80 3.17
CA ARG A 302 -16.11 -6.01 2.95
C ARG A 302 -16.73 -4.72 2.43
N HIS A 303 -17.89 -4.81 1.79
CA HIS A 303 -18.60 -3.61 1.36
C HIS A 303 -19.16 -2.82 2.54
N TRP A 304 -19.24 -1.49 2.38
CA TRP A 304 -19.92 -0.57 3.28
C TRP A 304 -20.56 0.54 2.43
N GLY A 305 -21.89 0.51 2.27
CA GLY A 305 -22.58 1.42 1.36
C GLY A 305 -24.08 1.21 1.25
N GLU A 306 -24.79 2.30 0.97
CA GLU A 306 -26.23 2.50 0.67
C GLU A 306 -27.30 1.86 1.57
N ARG A 307 -27.20 0.59 1.97
CA ARG A 307 -28.24 -0.09 2.77
C ARG A 307 -28.06 0.04 4.28
N GLU A 308 -26.87 0.40 4.73
CA GLU A 308 -26.52 0.53 6.15
C GLU A 308 -26.63 1.98 6.68
N PHE A 309 -27.11 2.92 5.86
CA PHE A 309 -27.45 4.31 6.25
C PHE A 309 -28.48 4.42 7.40
N MET A 310 -29.13 3.32 7.80
CA MET A 310 -29.95 3.27 9.02
C MET A 310 -29.17 3.55 10.32
N TYR A 311 -27.83 3.48 10.30
CA TYR A 311 -27.00 3.77 11.48
C TYR A 311 -25.89 4.77 11.15
N GLN A 312 -25.80 5.84 11.95
CA GLN A 312 -24.83 6.93 11.80
C GLN A 312 -23.41 6.54 12.28
N GLN A 313 -22.96 5.33 11.95
CA GLN A 313 -21.68 4.78 12.39
C GLN A 313 -20.57 5.07 11.37
N PRO A 314 -19.33 5.33 11.81
CA PRO A 314 -18.19 5.42 10.91
C PRO A 314 -17.90 4.05 10.25
N PRO A 315 -17.35 4.03 9.03
CA PRO A 315 -17.04 2.78 8.33
C PRO A 315 -16.03 1.94 9.13
N PRO A 316 -16.30 0.66 9.43
CA PRO A 316 -15.36 -0.22 10.10
C PRO A 316 -14.01 -0.27 9.38
N HIS A 317 -12.91 -0.37 10.11
CA HIS A 317 -11.54 -0.31 9.55
C HIS A 317 -11.22 -1.41 8.51
N ASN A 318 -12.02 -2.48 8.46
CA ASN A 318 -11.90 -3.58 7.50
C ASN A 318 -12.99 -3.57 6.41
N ALA A 319 -13.72 -2.47 6.27
CA ALA A 319 -14.76 -2.29 5.26
C ALA A 319 -14.38 -1.12 4.34
N PHE A 320 -14.62 -1.25 3.03
CA PHE A 320 -14.16 -0.29 2.03
C PHE A 320 -15.31 0.17 1.14
N PHE A 321 -15.22 1.41 0.65
CA PHE A 321 -16.04 1.95 -0.42
C PHE A 321 -15.12 2.56 -1.49
N VAL A 322 -14.92 1.80 -2.56
CA VAL A 322 -13.91 2.03 -3.60
C VAL A 322 -12.48 2.08 -3.05
N PRO A 323 -11.89 0.93 -2.62
CA PRO A 323 -10.45 0.81 -2.45
C PRO A 323 -9.77 1.08 -3.81
N HIS A 324 -9.11 2.22 -3.95
CA HIS A 324 -8.78 2.81 -5.25
C HIS A 324 -7.29 2.79 -5.60
N ALA A 325 -6.42 2.95 -4.61
CA ALA A 325 -4.96 2.91 -4.77
C ALA A 325 -4.28 2.21 -3.60
N LEU A 326 -3.06 1.73 -3.85
CA LEU A 326 -2.26 0.93 -2.92
C LEU A 326 -0.81 1.42 -2.86
N ALA A 327 -0.27 1.56 -1.64
CA ALA A 327 1.16 1.81 -1.42
C ALA A 327 1.76 0.81 -0.43
N LEU A 328 3.04 0.46 -0.59
CA LEU A 328 3.76 -0.51 0.25
C LEU A 328 4.98 0.11 0.92
N ALA A 329 5.03 0.05 2.26
CA ALA A 329 6.27 0.15 3.02
C ALA A 329 6.80 -1.27 3.23
N ASN A 330 7.64 -1.74 2.30
CA ASN A 330 8.17 -3.11 2.30
C ASN A 330 9.09 -3.40 3.50
N ASP A 331 9.82 -2.39 3.94
CA ASP A 331 10.67 -2.33 5.13
C ASP A 331 9.87 -2.40 6.44
N LEU A 332 8.72 -1.71 6.51
CA LEU A 332 7.83 -1.72 7.67
C LEU A 332 6.78 -2.85 7.63
N ASN A 333 6.71 -3.61 6.53
CA ASN A 333 5.68 -4.62 6.27
C ASN A 333 4.23 -4.05 6.36
N TYR A 334 4.03 -2.81 5.86
CA TYR A 334 2.71 -2.18 5.76
C TYR A 334 2.21 -2.06 4.31
N ILE A 335 0.91 -2.22 4.14
CA ILE A 335 0.16 -1.82 2.95
C ILE A 335 -0.87 -0.74 3.33
N PHE A 336 -0.84 0.37 2.59
CA PHE A 336 -1.79 1.48 2.70
C PHE A 336 -2.82 1.36 1.57
N VAL A 337 -4.10 1.57 1.90
CA VAL A 337 -5.23 1.50 0.98
C VAL A 337 -5.94 2.85 0.97
N ALA A 338 -6.01 3.53 -0.17
CA ALA A 338 -6.90 4.69 -0.35
C ALA A 338 -8.35 4.20 -0.47
N ASP A 339 -9.15 4.45 0.56
CA ASP A 339 -10.57 4.07 0.66
C ASP A 339 -11.42 5.24 0.16
N ARG A 340 -11.55 5.33 -1.18
CA ARG A 340 -11.73 6.61 -1.88
C ARG A 340 -13.02 7.34 -1.54
N GLU A 341 -14.13 6.63 -1.35
CA GLU A 341 -15.43 7.27 -1.02
C GLU A 341 -15.65 7.44 0.49
N ASN A 342 -14.74 6.92 1.33
CA ASN A 342 -14.73 7.09 2.79
C ASN A 342 -13.73 8.16 3.28
N GLY A 343 -12.98 8.81 2.39
CA GLY A 343 -12.10 9.95 2.72
C GLY A 343 -10.88 9.61 3.58
N ARG A 344 -10.42 8.34 3.55
CA ARG A 344 -9.37 7.84 4.44
C ARG A 344 -8.33 6.97 3.73
N VAL A 345 -7.17 6.83 4.35
CA VAL A 345 -6.21 5.77 4.07
C VAL A 345 -6.19 4.78 5.23
N SER A 346 -6.46 3.51 4.95
CA SER A 346 -6.40 2.43 5.93
C SER A 346 -5.10 1.63 5.74
N CYS A 347 -4.33 1.46 6.83
CA CYS A 347 -3.08 0.72 6.85
C CYS A 347 -3.26 -0.66 7.48
N PHE A 348 -2.67 -1.67 6.84
CA PHE A 348 -2.69 -3.07 7.27
C PHE A 348 -1.29 -3.68 7.24
N PHE A 349 -1.05 -4.69 8.07
CA PHE A 349 0.18 -5.49 8.00
C PHE A 349 0.17 -6.38 6.75
N ALA A 350 1.11 -6.16 5.82
CA ALA A 350 1.22 -6.85 4.53
C ALA A 350 1.48 -8.37 4.66
N SER A 351 1.91 -8.82 5.83
CA SER A 351 2.10 -10.24 6.16
C SER A 351 0.81 -11.04 6.33
N ASN A 352 -0.30 -10.40 6.71
CA ASN A 352 -1.51 -11.11 7.19
C ASN A 352 -2.85 -10.37 6.99
N GLY A 353 -2.84 -9.10 6.54
CA GLY A 353 -4.06 -8.31 6.35
C GLY A 353 -4.72 -7.78 7.63
N THR A 354 -4.08 -7.90 8.81
CA THR A 354 -4.63 -7.28 10.04
C THR A 354 -4.46 -5.77 10.01
N PHE A 355 -5.49 -5.03 10.39
CA PHE A 355 -5.48 -3.57 10.47
C PHE A 355 -4.42 -3.06 11.45
N HIS A 356 -3.83 -1.91 11.13
CA HIS A 356 -2.81 -1.24 11.93
C HIS A 356 -3.23 0.17 12.36
N LYS A 357 -3.52 1.06 11.40
CA LYS A 357 -3.80 2.49 11.63
C LYS A 357 -4.63 3.08 10.49
N GLU A 358 -5.31 4.18 10.75
CA GLU A 358 -6.11 4.94 9.78
C GLU A 358 -5.62 6.39 9.72
N TYR A 359 -5.69 7.00 8.53
CA TYR A 359 -5.30 8.38 8.27
C TYR A 359 -6.43 9.11 7.55
N ALA A 360 -6.98 10.13 8.20
CA ALA A 360 -7.98 11.04 7.65
C ALA A 360 -7.81 12.40 8.34
N HIS A 361 -8.09 13.49 7.63
CA HIS A 361 -7.98 14.85 8.19
C HIS A 361 -8.99 15.78 7.49
N PRO A 362 -9.67 16.71 8.20
CA PRO A 362 -10.70 17.56 7.58
C PRO A 362 -10.22 18.38 6.38
N SER A 363 -8.94 18.80 6.33
CA SER A 363 -8.41 19.52 5.16
C SER A 363 -8.16 18.64 3.93
N ILE A 364 -8.03 17.32 4.10
CA ILE A 364 -7.98 16.34 2.99
C ILE A 364 -9.39 16.15 2.41
N GLY A 365 -10.41 16.19 3.25
CA GLY A 365 -11.81 16.10 2.86
C GLY A 365 -12.32 14.66 2.65
N THR A 366 -13.47 14.53 1.99
CA THR A 366 -14.25 13.29 1.90
C THR A 366 -13.75 12.27 0.88
N LYS A 367 -12.82 12.62 -0.02
CA LYS A 367 -12.35 11.68 -1.07
C LYS A 367 -10.84 11.71 -1.29
N ILE A 368 -10.19 10.55 -1.12
CA ILE A 368 -8.77 10.34 -1.40
C ILE A 368 -8.64 9.46 -2.64
N TYR A 369 -8.10 10.02 -3.73
CA TYR A 369 -8.05 9.34 -5.03
C TYR A 369 -6.82 8.43 -5.15
N SER A 370 -5.65 8.84 -4.63
CA SER A 370 -4.48 7.95 -4.58
C SER A 370 -3.54 8.23 -3.41
N VAL A 371 -2.66 7.25 -3.15
CA VAL A 371 -1.66 7.22 -2.08
C VAL A 371 -0.36 6.60 -2.61
N ALA A 372 0.77 7.27 -2.33
CA ALA A 372 2.12 6.73 -2.50
C ALA A 372 2.89 6.78 -1.17
N TYR A 373 4.04 6.11 -1.08
CA TYR A 373 4.85 6.01 0.14
C TYR A 373 6.34 6.27 -0.13
N ALA A 374 6.97 7.10 0.70
CA ALA A 374 8.43 7.25 0.78
C ALA A 374 8.86 7.77 2.17
N GLN A 375 10.01 7.30 2.67
CA GLN A 375 10.65 7.79 3.92
C GLN A 375 9.70 7.96 5.12
N GLU A 376 8.96 6.92 5.49
CA GLU A 376 7.98 6.98 6.60
C GLU A 376 6.87 8.03 6.44
N ARG A 377 6.62 8.50 5.22
CA ARG A 377 5.51 9.41 4.87
C ARG A 377 4.63 8.79 3.80
N ILE A 378 3.33 9.08 3.88
CA ILE A 378 2.40 8.84 2.78
C ILE A 378 2.08 10.15 2.06
N TYR A 379 2.15 10.09 0.74
CA TYR A 379 1.88 11.19 -0.18
C TYR A 379 0.49 10.95 -0.77
N LEU A 380 -0.45 11.84 -0.47
CA LEU A 380 -1.87 11.68 -0.76
C LEU A 380 -2.34 12.70 -1.77
N ILE A 381 -3.32 12.33 -2.59
CA ILE A 381 -4.04 13.26 -3.46
C ILE A 381 -5.54 13.09 -3.24
N ASN A 382 -6.20 14.17 -2.80
CA ASN A 382 -7.65 14.23 -2.72
C ASN A 382 -8.25 14.58 -4.10
N GLY A 383 -9.57 14.63 -4.20
CA GLY A 383 -10.23 15.02 -5.45
C GLY A 383 -11.65 15.52 -5.24
N PRO A 384 -12.38 15.81 -6.33
CA PRO A 384 -13.67 16.48 -6.24
C PRO A 384 -14.73 15.61 -5.55
N ASP A 385 -15.50 16.25 -4.67
CA ASP A 385 -16.80 15.79 -4.18
C ASP A 385 -17.88 16.77 -4.69
N LEU A 386 -19.00 16.23 -5.18
CA LEU A 386 -20.09 17.03 -5.74
C LEU A 386 -20.97 17.65 -4.64
N PHE A 387 -20.86 17.16 -3.40
CA PHE A 387 -21.66 17.60 -2.26
C PHE A 387 -20.88 18.51 -1.28
N GLU A 388 -19.54 18.50 -1.31
CA GLU A 388 -18.68 19.29 -0.41
C GLU A 388 -17.71 20.21 -1.17
N ASN A 389 -18.20 21.39 -1.55
CA ASN A 389 -17.42 22.40 -2.30
C ASN A 389 -16.36 23.16 -1.48
N ASN A 390 -16.24 22.90 -0.17
CA ASN A 390 -15.36 23.66 0.73
C ASN A 390 -13.92 23.10 0.82
N VAL A 391 -13.65 21.94 0.21
CA VAL A 391 -12.33 21.29 0.24
C VAL A 391 -11.51 21.72 -0.97
N HIS A 392 -10.25 22.14 -0.73
CA HIS A 392 -9.31 22.41 -1.81
C HIS A 392 -8.70 21.12 -2.36
N ILE A 393 -8.72 20.95 -3.69
CA ILE A 393 -8.06 19.82 -4.36
C ILE A 393 -6.54 20.07 -4.36
N ARG A 394 -5.79 19.24 -3.62
CA ARG A 394 -4.36 19.42 -3.28
C ARG A 394 -3.68 18.08 -3.02
N GLY A 395 -2.36 18.05 -3.18
CA GLY A 395 -1.51 17.01 -2.61
C GLY A 395 -1.23 17.27 -1.13
N PHE A 396 -1.11 16.20 -0.34
CA PHE A 396 -0.81 16.23 1.10
C PHE A 396 0.34 15.28 1.41
N ILE A 397 1.19 15.65 2.37
CA ILE A 397 2.19 14.75 2.95
C ILE A 397 1.79 14.49 4.40
N VAL A 398 1.70 13.22 4.79
CA VAL A 398 1.33 12.78 6.15
C VAL A 398 2.42 11.89 6.72
N ASP A 399 2.87 12.19 7.94
CA ASP A 399 3.78 11.32 8.70
C ASP A 399 3.03 10.07 9.18
N ILE A 400 3.54 8.87 8.94
CA ILE A 400 2.81 7.64 9.30
C ILE A 400 2.73 7.45 10.82
N ASN A 401 3.74 7.92 11.55
CA ASN A 401 3.94 7.64 12.98
C ASN A 401 2.95 8.43 13.84
N SER A 402 2.94 9.76 13.73
CA SER A 402 1.93 10.64 14.33
C SER A 402 0.58 10.52 13.61
N GLY A 403 0.57 10.54 12.27
CA GLY A 403 -0.63 10.73 11.46
C GLY A 403 -0.92 12.19 11.12
N ASN A 404 -0.02 13.12 11.45
CA ASN A 404 -0.18 14.54 11.18
C ASN A 404 0.08 14.88 9.71
N VAL A 405 -0.71 15.82 9.16
CA VAL A 405 -0.40 16.47 7.89
C VAL A 405 0.83 17.36 8.09
N LEU A 406 1.92 17.05 7.39
CA LEU A 406 3.17 17.82 7.43
C LEU A 406 3.15 19.00 6.44
N SER A 407 2.70 18.73 5.21
CA SER A 407 2.77 19.68 4.09
C SER A 407 1.53 19.54 3.21
N GLN A 408 1.18 20.64 2.52
CA GLN A 408 0.19 20.66 1.43
C GLN A 408 0.79 21.31 0.20
N PHE A 409 0.47 20.81 -0.99
CA PHE A 409 1.03 21.31 -2.24
C PHE A 409 -0.01 21.26 -3.37
N ALA A 410 0.11 22.18 -4.33
CA ALA A 410 -0.75 22.26 -5.50
C ALA A 410 0.00 22.99 -6.63
N PRO A 411 -0.36 22.79 -7.91
CA PRO A 411 0.10 23.67 -8.97
C PRO A 411 -0.52 25.06 -8.81
N THR A 412 0.00 26.07 -9.51
CA THR A 412 -0.60 27.41 -9.51
C THR A 412 -1.84 27.49 -10.40
N GLU A 413 -2.05 26.51 -11.27
CA GLU A 413 -3.35 26.25 -11.91
C GLU A 413 -4.20 25.27 -11.07
N LYS A 414 -5.52 25.31 -11.25
CA LYS A 414 -6.45 24.47 -10.48
C LYS A 414 -6.48 23.02 -10.98
N LEU A 415 -6.22 22.08 -10.08
CA LEU A 415 -6.54 20.65 -10.26
C LEU A 415 -8.06 20.43 -10.35
N SER A 416 -8.50 19.51 -11.23
CA SER A 416 -9.91 19.24 -11.50
C SER A 416 -10.32 17.86 -11.00
N ARG A 417 -9.66 16.80 -11.48
CA ARG A 417 -9.86 15.42 -11.05
C ARG A 417 -8.52 14.67 -11.10
N PRO A 418 -7.59 15.01 -10.20
CA PRO A 418 -6.38 14.23 -10.02
C PRO A 418 -6.77 12.82 -9.58
N HIS A 419 -6.07 11.84 -10.12
CA HIS A 419 -6.51 10.44 -10.06
C HIS A 419 -5.42 9.51 -9.51
N ASP A 420 -4.15 9.83 -9.77
CA ASP A 420 -3.03 9.03 -9.28
C ASP A 420 -1.82 9.90 -8.93
N ILE A 421 -0.97 9.36 -8.04
CA ILE A 421 0.23 10.01 -7.50
C ILE A 421 1.39 9.02 -7.39
N ALA A 422 2.57 9.41 -7.88
CA ALA A 422 3.82 8.71 -7.67
C ALA A 422 4.83 9.62 -6.96
N VAL A 423 5.77 9.01 -6.23
CA VAL A 423 6.83 9.73 -5.52
C VAL A 423 8.15 8.99 -5.67
N SER A 424 9.25 9.74 -5.78
CA SER A 424 10.60 9.16 -5.74
C SER A 424 10.88 8.50 -4.39
N LYS A 425 11.77 7.50 -4.38
CA LYS A 425 12.13 6.76 -3.17
C LYS A 425 12.68 7.64 -2.03
N ASP A 426 13.22 8.81 -2.37
CA ASP A 426 13.75 9.80 -1.43
C ASP A 426 12.79 10.98 -1.14
N GLY A 427 11.57 10.97 -1.68
CA GLY A 427 10.57 12.04 -1.51
C GLY A 427 10.86 13.33 -2.28
N SER A 428 11.98 13.45 -3.00
CA SER A 428 12.41 14.69 -3.66
C SER A 428 11.60 15.07 -4.90
N GLU A 429 11.03 14.09 -5.61
CA GLU A 429 10.18 14.30 -6.79
C GLU A 429 8.80 13.68 -6.56
N ILE A 430 7.73 14.44 -6.81
CA ILE A 430 6.34 13.99 -6.71
C ILE A 430 5.66 14.22 -8.06
N TYR A 431 4.88 13.26 -8.54
CA TYR A 431 4.19 13.29 -9.83
C TYR A 431 2.70 13.03 -9.63
N ILE A 432 1.83 13.93 -10.12
CA ILE A 432 0.36 13.78 -10.06
C ILE A 432 -0.21 13.81 -11.48
N VAL A 433 -1.19 12.96 -11.77
CA VAL A 433 -1.94 12.96 -13.05
C VAL A 433 -3.42 13.28 -12.85
N ASP A 434 -3.99 14.07 -13.77
CA ASP A 434 -5.38 14.54 -13.72
C ASP A 434 -6.16 14.09 -14.97
N LEU A 435 -7.33 13.47 -14.74
CA LEU A 435 -8.18 12.90 -15.79
C LEU A 435 -8.85 13.97 -16.67
N ASP A 436 -9.12 15.15 -16.12
CA ASP A 436 -10.00 16.14 -16.74
C ASP A 436 -9.20 17.29 -17.34
N THR A 437 -8.10 17.71 -16.70
CA THR A 437 -7.12 18.59 -17.35
C THR A 437 -6.25 17.81 -18.36
N SER A 438 -6.21 16.47 -18.26
CA SER A 438 -5.35 15.58 -19.08
C SER A 438 -3.85 15.89 -18.97
N LYS A 439 -3.41 16.40 -17.82
CA LYS A 439 -2.03 16.80 -17.53
C LYS A 439 -1.35 15.88 -16.51
N ILE A 440 -0.02 15.95 -16.53
CA ILE A 440 0.86 15.55 -15.43
C ILE A 440 1.49 16.80 -14.79
N TYR A 441 1.70 16.75 -13.48
CA TYR A 441 2.33 17.79 -12.68
C TYR A 441 3.53 17.20 -11.93
N LYS A 442 4.73 17.76 -12.13
CA LYS A 442 5.95 17.42 -11.37
C LYS A 442 6.18 18.44 -10.26
N PHE A 443 6.40 17.97 -9.04
CA PHE A 443 6.79 18.80 -7.90
C PHE A 443 8.17 18.41 -7.41
N LEU A 444 8.98 19.40 -7.05
CA LEU A 444 10.29 19.25 -6.44
C LEU A 444 10.20 19.64 -4.97
N GLN A 445 10.36 18.67 -4.07
CA GLN A 445 10.46 18.89 -2.63
C GLN A 445 11.92 19.11 -2.25
N LYS A 446 12.26 20.31 -1.77
CA LYS A 446 13.60 20.57 -1.21
C LYS A 446 13.82 19.76 0.06
N SER A 447 14.96 19.08 0.16
CA SER A 447 15.42 18.48 1.42
C SER A 447 15.78 19.57 2.43
N THR A 448 15.18 19.52 3.62
CA THR A 448 15.42 20.47 4.72
C THR A 448 16.82 20.34 5.34
N SER A 449 17.58 19.29 5.00
CA SER A 449 18.88 18.95 5.61
C SER A 449 20.06 19.84 5.19
N ALA A 450 19.84 21.03 4.61
CA ALA A 450 20.88 21.84 3.98
C ALA A 450 20.75 23.38 4.13
N THR A 451 20.06 23.89 5.16
CA THR A 451 19.98 25.36 5.41
C THR A 451 19.89 25.73 6.91
N GLU A 452 21.01 25.57 7.64
CA GLU A 452 21.24 26.26 8.94
C GLU A 452 22.69 26.80 9.08
N ILE A 453 23.40 27.07 7.97
CA ILE A 453 24.64 27.86 7.97
C ILE A 453 24.68 28.86 6.80
N GLU A 454 23.76 29.83 6.82
CA GLU A 454 24.02 31.15 6.21
C GLU A 454 23.90 32.21 7.31
N ASN A 455 25.01 32.47 8.00
CA ASN A 455 25.06 33.43 9.10
C ASN A 455 24.86 34.86 8.58
N SER A 456 23.84 35.52 9.11
CA SER A 456 23.55 36.94 8.90
C SER A 456 24.73 37.80 9.33
N THR A 457 25.52 38.27 8.36
CA THR A 457 26.64 39.16 8.63
C THR A 457 26.11 40.59 8.77
N TYR A 458 25.90 41.03 10.02
CA TYR A 458 25.47 42.40 10.32
C TYR A 458 26.51 43.42 9.81
N SER A 459 26.02 44.48 9.19
CA SER A 459 26.86 45.60 8.74
C SER A 459 27.28 46.48 9.93
N SER A 460 28.58 46.63 10.15
CA SER A 460 29.17 47.74 10.91
C SER A 460 30.38 48.30 10.17
N ASN A 461 30.44 49.64 10.07
CA ASN A 461 31.52 50.34 9.38
C ASN A 461 32.74 50.50 10.29
N HIS A 462 33.95 50.50 9.73
CA HIS A 462 34.98 51.50 10.07
C HIS A 462 36.08 51.62 9.00
N HIS A 463 37.01 52.56 9.19
CA HIS A 463 37.77 53.23 8.11
C HIS A 463 39.04 52.50 7.62
N GLN A 464 39.50 52.94 6.44
CA GLN A 464 40.79 52.60 5.82
C GLN A 464 41.98 53.15 6.63
N THR A 465 43.12 52.44 6.61
CA THR A 465 44.46 53.00 6.32
C THR A 465 45.48 51.86 6.08
N ALA A 466 46.70 52.20 5.65
CA ALA A 466 47.77 51.30 5.20
C ALA A 466 49.14 52.04 5.29
N PRO A 467 50.32 51.42 5.05
CA PRO A 467 50.79 50.03 5.27
C PRO A 467 52.20 49.96 5.97
N LEU A 468 52.80 48.74 6.03
CA LEU A 468 54.25 48.40 6.23
C LEU A 468 54.92 48.65 7.62
N THR A 469 55.46 47.59 8.26
CA THR A 469 56.93 47.23 8.29
C THR A 469 57.28 46.08 9.27
N ASP A 470 57.85 44.98 8.74
CA ASP A 470 59.08 44.25 9.14
C ASP A 470 59.41 43.64 10.55
N ILE A 471 59.68 42.31 10.50
CA ILE A 471 60.85 41.55 11.07
C ILE A 471 60.79 40.87 12.49
N ASN A 472 60.55 39.54 12.43
CA ASN A 472 61.23 38.38 13.07
C ASN A 472 61.23 38.07 14.60
N SER A 473 61.52 36.77 14.87
CA SER A 473 61.65 36.01 16.13
C SER A 473 60.32 35.58 16.80
N GLU A 474 60.05 34.32 17.15
CA GLU A 474 60.80 33.03 17.05
C GLU A 474 59.80 31.86 16.80
N GLU A 475 60.21 30.80 16.09
CA GLU A 475 59.40 29.56 15.93
C GLU A 475 59.94 28.40 16.78
N THR A 476 59.20 27.96 17.81
CA THR A 476 59.36 26.61 18.39
C THR A 476 58.02 26.00 18.81
N SER A 477 57.58 24.98 18.06
CA SER A 477 56.68 23.87 18.43
C SER A 477 55.60 24.06 19.53
N ASP A 478 54.33 23.90 19.16
CA ASP A 478 53.41 23.15 20.02
C ASP A 478 52.41 22.29 19.21
N SER A 479 52.76 21.01 19.03
CA SER A 479 51.93 20.00 18.36
C SER A 479 51.56 18.83 19.27
N LYS A 480 51.66 19.00 20.60
CA LYS A 480 51.53 17.89 21.58
C LYS A 480 50.14 17.77 22.21
N THR A 481 49.35 18.83 22.18
CA THR A 481 48.10 18.97 22.96
C THR A 481 46.90 18.22 22.37
N THR A 482 46.89 17.94 21.06
CA THR A 482 45.79 17.22 20.38
C THR A 482 45.86 15.70 20.55
N MET A 483 47.04 15.09 20.37
CA MET A 483 47.21 13.63 20.46
C MET A 483 46.92 13.07 21.86
N ALA A 484 47.33 13.77 22.93
CA ALA A 484 47.03 13.35 24.30
C ALA A 484 45.52 13.28 24.56
N THR A 485 44.78 14.32 24.14
CA THR A 485 43.31 14.41 24.29
C THR A 485 42.58 13.28 23.56
N LEU A 486 43.03 12.93 22.34
CA LEU A 486 42.47 11.80 21.59
C LEU A 486 42.73 10.45 22.27
N ILE A 487 43.92 10.24 22.84
CA ILE A 487 44.25 8.99 23.57
C ILE A 487 43.41 8.85 24.84
N PHE A 488 43.23 9.93 25.62
CA PHE A 488 42.35 9.90 26.80
C PHE A 488 40.87 9.66 26.42
N SER A 489 40.41 10.18 25.28
CA SER A 489 39.07 9.88 24.74
C SER A 489 38.90 8.39 24.40
N LEU A 490 39.88 7.78 23.75
CA LEU A 490 39.81 6.35 23.37
C LEU A 490 39.91 5.40 24.59
N VAL A 491 40.71 5.77 25.60
CA VAL A 491 40.83 4.98 26.85
C VAL A 491 39.57 5.11 27.72
N THR A 492 38.96 6.29 27.81
CA THR A 492 37.73 6.47 28.60
C THR A 492 36.53 5.76 27.96
N THR A 493 36.36 5.86 26.64
CA THR A 493 35.28 5.16 25.91
C THR A 493 35.39 3.63 26.00
N THR A 494 36.60 3.07 25.88
CA THR A 494 36.81 1.62 26.02
C THR A 494 36.57 1.13 27.45
N LEU A 495 36.97 1.88 28.49
CA LEU A 495 36.66 1.55 29.88
C LEU A 495 35.15 1.59 30.18
N ILE A 496 34.42 2.56 29.62
CA ILE A 496 32.95 2.62 29.72
C ILE A 496 32.30 1.40 29.05
N PHE A 497 32.76 1.02 27.86
CA PHE A 497 32.25 -0.16 27.16
C PHE A 497 32.45 -1.45 27.97
N ILE A 498 33.64 -1.64 28.54
CA ILE A 498 33.95 -2.79 29.42
C ILE A 498 33.02 -2.81 30.65
N ALA A 499 32.77 -1.66 31.28
CA ALA A 499 31.84 -1.55 32.40
C ALA A 499 30.40 -1.95 32.02
N VAL A 500 29.91 -1.53 30.85
CA VAL A 500 28.60 -1.93 30.33
C VAL A 500 28.54 -3.44 30.05
N CYS A 501 29.59 -4.03 29.49
CA CYS A 501 29.68 -5.49 29.30
C CYS A 501 29.66 -6.26 30.63
N VAL A 502 30.35 -5.78 31.67
CA VAL A 502 30.33 -6.40 33.01
C VAL A 502 28.96 -6.27 33.67
N ILE A 503 28.30 -5.11 33.57
CA ILE A 503 26.95 -4.89 34.11
C ILE A 503 25.93 -5.79 33.41
N THR A 504 25.95 -5.86 32.08
CA THR A 504 25.02 -6.72 31.32
C THR A 504 25.26 -8.20 31.60
N ALA A 505 26.52 -8.67 31.70
CA ALA A 505 26.85 -10.02 32.12
C ALA A 505 26.34 -10.32 33.55
N ALA A 506 26.52 -9.40 34.50
CA ALA A 506 26.02 -9.54 35.86
C ALA A 506 24.48 -9.60 35.92
N VAL A 507 23.78 -8.81 35.09
CA VAL A 507 22.31 -8.88 34.94
C VAL A 507 21.88 -10.23 34.36
N ILE A 508 22.55 -10.73 33.31
CA ILE A 508 22.26 -12.04 32.71
C ILE A 508 22.43 -13.16 33.74
N VAL A 509 23.53 -13.18 34.49
CA VAL A 509 23.77 -14.16 35.58
C VAL A 509 22.71 -14.04 36.67
N LYS A 510 22.30 -12.82 37.05
CA LYS A 510 21.25 -12.57 38.06
C LYS A 510 19.86 -13.02 37.57
N CYS A 511 19.56 -12.91 36.28
CA CYS A 511 18.35 -13.42 35.64
C CYS A 511 18.36 -14.95 35.49
N GLN A 512 19.50 -15.56 35.17
CA GLN A 512 19.68 -17.01 35.17
C GLN A 512 19.46 -17.60 36.57
N LYS A 513 20.06 -17.00 37.61
CA LYS A 513 19.91 -17.41 39.02
C LYS A 513 18.49 -17.18 39.58
N ARG A 514 17.61 -16.49 38.85
CA ARG A 514 16.18 -16.31 39.15
C ARG A 514 15.25 -17.10 38.23
N GLY A 515 15.79 -17.96 37.35
CA GLY A 515 15.01 -18.93 36.57
C GLY A 515 14.23 -18.40 35.36
N CYS A 516 14.13 -17.08 35.15
CA CYS A 516 13.25 -16.48 34.13
C CYS A 516 13.53 -16.95 32.70
N LEU A 517 14.77 -17.30 32.36
CA LEU A 517 15.18 -17.76 31.03
C LEU A 517 14.75 -19.19 30.65
N LEU A 518 14.29 -20.01 31.61
CA LEU A 518 13.79 -21.36 31.31
C LEU A 518 12.48 -21.36 30.50
N MET A 519 11.69 -20.27 30.57
CA MET A 519 10.47 -20.09 29.77
C MET A 519 10.75 -20.11 28.27
N MET A 520 11.76 -19.36 27.80
CA MET A 520 12.07 -19.27 26.36
C MET A 520 12.60 -20.58 25.80
N ARG A 521 13.49 -21.29 26.53
CA ARG A 521 14.08 -22.54 26.03
C ARG A 521 13.05 -23.67 25.93
N LYS A 522 12.05 -23.73 26.83
CA LYS A 522 10.89 -24.63 26.69
C LYS A 522 9.99 -24.24 25.52
N LYS A 523 9.75 -22.93 25.28
CA LYS A 523 8.89 -22.46 24.18
C LYS A 523 9.45 -22.82 22.80
N MET A 524 10.78 -22.79 22.62
CA MET A 524 11.43 -23.23 21.38
C MET A 524 11.34 -24.75 21.16
N HIS A 525 11.58 -25.58 22.19
CA HIS A 525 11.46 -27.04 22.07
C HIS A 525 10.04 -27.46 21.63
N TRP A 526 9.02 -26.83 22.22
CA TRP A 526 7.61 -27.09 21.91
C TRP A 526 7.19 -26.67 20.48
N GLN A 527 7.97 -25.82 19.80
CA GLN A 527 7.78 -25.49 18.38
C GLN A 527 8.55 -26.43 17.44
N ALA A 528 9.61 -27.10 17.91
CA ALA A 528 10.32 -28.12 17.14
C ALA A 528 9.54 -29.44 17.07
N GLU A 529 9.11 -29.99 18.21
CA GLU A 529 8.34 -31.25 18.29
C GLU A 529 7.03 -31.21 17.49
N ARG A 530 6.51 -30.01 17.23
CA ARG A 530 5.27 -29.78 16.46
C ARG A 530 5.46 -29.79 14.94
N ARG A 531 6.69 -29.83 14.43
CA ARG A 531 7.00 -29.99 12.99
C ARG A 531 7.18 -31.44 12.55
N GLU A 532 7.56 -32.36 13.45
CA GLU A 532 7.81 -33.76 13.10
C GLU A 532 6.61 -34.70 13.32
N ASN A 533 5.63 -34.31 14.14
CA ASN A 533 4.52 -35.17 14.58
C ASN A 533 3.24 -35.08 13.72
N PHE A 534 3.33 -34.73 12.43
CA PHE A 534 2.17 -34.69 11.53
C PHE A 534 1.95 -36.01 10.76
N LYS A 535 1.82 -37.13 11.50
CA LYS A 535 1.41 -38.42 10.92
C LYS A 535 -0.10 -38.47 10.68
N LEU A 536 -0.50 -38.94 9.50
CA LEU A 536 -1.88 -38.94 9.00
C LEU A 536 -2.85 -39.87 9.79
N SER A 537 -2.33 -40.71 10.70
CA SER A 537 -3.09 -41.71 11.47
C SER A 537 -4.13 -41.13 12.42
N ASN A 538 -3.90 -39.94 12.97
CA ASN A 538 -4.68 -39.45 14.12
C ASN A 538 -5.99 -38.72 13.73
N LEU A 539 -6.35 -38.72 12.44
CA LEU A 539 -7.55 -38.04 11.92
C LEU A 539 -8.80 -38.94 11.84
N LEU A 540 -8.66 -40.26 12.00
CA LEU A 540 -9.79 -41.21 11.95
C LEU A 540 -10.43 -41.51 13.32
N GLU A 541 -9.77 -41.19 14.42
CA GLU A 541 -10.17 -41.68 15.75
C GLU A 541 -11.22 -40.81 16.49
N LYS A 542 -11.71 -39.74 15.86
CA LYS A 542 -12.64 -38.76 16.49
C LYS A 542 -14.09 -38.78 16.01
N ARG A 543 -14.61 -39.97 15.63
CA ARG A 543 -16.04 -40.23 15.41
C ARG A 543 -16.58 -41.50 16.10
N ARG A 544 -16.38 -41.62 17.43
CA ARG A 544 -17.17 -42.50 18.32
C ARG A 544 -17.15 -41.91 19.73
N GLY A 545 -18.33 -41.56 20.31
CA GLY A 545 -18.33 -40.84 21.60
C GLY A 545 -19.62 -40.17 22.10
N LYS A 546 -20.81 -40.56 21.64
CA LYS A 546 -22.07 -40.33 22.39
C LYS A 546 -22.79 -41.67 22.52
N GLY A 547 -23.02 -42.11 23.76
CA GLY A 547 -23.42 -43.48 24.06
C GLY A 547 -24.93 -43.69 24.12
N PHE A 548 -25.35 -44.89 23.72
CA PHE A 548 -26.59 -45.53 24.16
C PHE A 548 -26.27 -46.93 24.72
N LYS A 549 -27.26 -47.59 25.34
CA LYS A 549 -27.06 -48.50 26.48
C LYS A 549 -26.62 -49.94 26.13
N PHE A 550 -26.09 -50.61 27.17
CA PHE A 550 -25.96 -52.06 27.41
C PHE A 550 -27.18 -52.91 26.97
N PHE A 551 -27.14 -54.27 26.89
CA PHE A 551 -26.23 -55.28 27.49
C PHE A 551 -25.90 -56.44 26.51
N GLU A 552 -25.19 -57.47 26.99
CA GLU A 552 -24.50 -58.54 26.24
C GLU A 552 -25.37 -59.69 25.69
N LYS A 553 -24.85 -60.38 24.65
CA LYS A 553 -24.62 -61.84 24.69
C LYS A 553 -23.59 -62.31 23.62
N ARG A 554 -22.82 -63.35 23.94
CA ARG A 554 -21.90 -64.12 23.07
C ARG A 554 -22.55 -65.46 22.64
N PRO A 555 -21.87 -66.39 21.93
CA PRO A 555 -21.31 -66.32 20.57
C PRO A 555 -21.73 -67.54 19.71
N ASN A 556 -21.28 -67.66 18.44
CA ASN A 556 -20.89 -68.98 17.91
C ASN A 556 -19.94 -68.96 16.68
N LYS A 557 -19.43 -70.14 16.30
CA LYS A 557 -18.54 -70.45 15.16
C LYS A 557 -19.23 -71.39 14.14
N ARG A 558 -18.52 -71.67 13.03
CA ARG A 558 -18.69 -72.77 12.03
C ARG A 558 -19.71 -72.48 10.89
N ASP A 559 -19.53 -72.99 9.67
CA ASP A 559 -18.36 -73.66 9.06
C ASP A 559 -18.30 -73.47 7.53
N PHE A 560 -17.21 -73.89 6.90
CA PHE A 560 -17.09 -74.02 5.44
C PHE A 560 -17.62 -75.37 4.94
N SER A 561 -18.25 -75.41 3.74
CA SER A 561 -17.92 -76.35 2.63
C SER A 561 -19.04 -76.47 1.58
N LYS A 562 -18.65 -76.90 0.36
CA LYS A 562 -19.48 -77.30 -0.81
C LYS A 562 -20.14 -76.15 -1.58
N LEU A 563 -20.17 -76.15 -2.92
CA LEU A 563 -19.53 -77.03 -3.92
C LEU A 563 -19.34 -76.28 -5.26
N ASN A 564 -18.58 -76.88 -6.19
CA ASN A 564 -18.38 -76.42 -7.58
C ASN A 564 -19.68 -76.67 -8.42
N THR A 565 -19.87 -76.29 -9.69
CA THR A 565 -18.97 -76.12 -10.86
C THR A 565 -19.54 -75.15 -11.93
N GLU A 566 -18.64 -74.37 -12.57
CA GLU A 566 -18.50 -73.98 -14.01
C GLU A 566 -19.71 -73.66 -14.97
N PRO A 567 -19.45 -73.00 -16.12
CA PRO A 567 -20.49 -72.33 -16.95
C PRO A 567 -20.75 -72.99 -18.32
N GLU A 568 -21.78 -72.50 -19.03
CA GLU A 568 -22.00 -72.77 -20.46
C GLU A 568 -22.26 -71.47 -21.27
N THR A 569 -21.75 -71.45 -22.50
CA THR A 569 -22.11 -70.54 -23.62
C THR A 569 -23.29 -71.18 -24.40
N SER A 570 -23.95 -70.60 -25.42
CA SER A 570 -23.42 -69.98 -26.65
C SER A 570 -24.56 -69.50 -27.60
N ASP A 571 -24.20 -68.73 -28.65
CA ASP A 571 -24.82 -68.64 -30.00
C ASP A 571 -26.30 -68.18 -30.18
N ASP A 572 -26.77 -67.49 -31.23
CA ASP A 572 -26.19 -66.63 -32.32
C ASP A 572 -27.33 -65.65 -32.78
N GLU A 573 -27.44 -64.91 -33.91
CA GLU A 573 -26.67 -64.70 -35.16
C GLU A 573 -26.90 -63.23 -35.66
N ARG A 574 -26.66 -62.97 -36.95
CA ARG A 574 -26.96 -61.75 -37.74
C ARG A 574 -27.97 -62.15 -38.87
N PRO A 575 -28.12 -61.49 -40.07
CA PRO A 575 -27.51 -60.25 -40.58
C PRO A 575 -28.39 -59.25 -41.40
N GLU A 576 -27.78 -58.09 -41.64
CA GLU A 576 -27.69 -57.35 -42.92
C GLU A 576 -28.70 -56.26 -43.42
N ASN A 577 -28.11 -55.32 -44.20
CA ASN A 577 -28.68 -54.34 -45.16
C ASN A 577 -29.49 -53.13 -44.59
N ASN A 578 -29.42 -51.89 -45.12
CA ASN A 578 -28.68 -51.35 -46.29
C ASN A 578 -28.43 -49.80 -46.24
N ILE A 579 -27.35 -49.33 -46.88
CA ILE A 579 -27.18 -48.20 -47.87
C ILE A 579 -28.28 -47.09 -47.90
N ASN A 580 -28.09 -45.75 -47.96
CA ASN A 580 -27.10 -44.82 -48.60
C ASN A 580 -27.05 -43.46 -47.79
N MET A 581 -25.96 -42.68 -47.70
CA MET A 581 -25.32 -41.71 -48.64
C MET A 581 -25.98 -40.32 -48.82
N MET A 582 -25.14 -39.27 -48.73
CA MET A 582 -25.26 -37.83 -49.03
C MET A 582 -26.53 -37.27 -49.71
N ILE A 583 -27.02 -36.14 -49.16
CA ILE A 583 -26.85 -34.76 -49.73
C ILE A 583 -26.71 -33.77 -48.56
#